data_AF-A0A7C4Y2T6-F1
#
_entry.id   AF-A0A7C4Y2T6-F1
#
_cell.length_a   1.000
_cell.length_b   1.000
_cell.length_c   1.000
_cell.angle_alpha   90.00
_cell.angle_beta   90.00
_cell.angle_gamma   90.00
#
_symmetry.space_group_name_H-M   'P 1'
#
loop_
_entity.id
_entity.type
_entity.pdbx_description
1 polymer ?
#
loop_
_entity_poly.entity_id
_entity_poly.type
_entity_poly.pdbx_seq_one_letter_code
_entity_poly.pdbx_strand_id
1 'polypeptide(L)'
;MRFVRKRDGRLEPFDQERITNAIWKAAKAVGGKDRELAKKLSDQVVAELKKRFGEDGVPTVEEIQDVVEKVLIENGHARTAKAYILYRKQHQDIRELAALLSQADLVDQYLEMEDWRVKENSNMSYSLQGLNNYLSSTVIAKYWISRIYPPNIAEAHFSGDFHIHDLGVLGPYCVGWDIKDLLLTGFGGVPGKIESTPAKHFRTALGQIVNFFYTLQGEAAGAQAFSNFDTYLAPFIRYDGLSQKEVEQSLQEFFFNMNVP
;
A
#
# COMPACT_ATOMS: atom_id res chain seq x y z
N MET A 1 -19.45 -14.45 34.81
CA MET A 1 -18.56 -14.56 33.64
C MET A 1 -17.16 -14.19 34.11
N ARG A 2 -16.21 -15.12 34.10
CA ARG A 2 -14.89 -14.92 34.75
C ARG A 2 -13.75 -14.68 33.76
N PHE A 3 -13.86 -15.23 32.55
CA PHE A 3 -12.80 -15.18 31.55
C PHE A 3 -13.34 -14.87 30.16
N VAL A 4 -12.47 -14.32 29.31
CA VAL A 4 -12.66 -14.13 27.88
C VAL A 4 -11.58 -14.92 27.15
N ARG A 5 -11.96 -15.60 26.07
CA ARG A 5 -11.02 -16.28 25.19
C ARG A 5 -10.50 -15.30 24.14
N LYS A 6 -9.19 -15.07 24.13
CA LYS A 6 -8.48 -14.34 23.07
C LYS A 6 -8.39 -15.20 21.81
N ARG A 7 -8.11 -14.56 20.67
CA ARG A 7 -7.91 -15.24 19.37
C ARG A 7 -6.77 -16.26 19.37
N ASP A 8 -5.75 -16.04 20.19
CA ASP A 8 -4.62 -16.96 20.39
C ASP A 8 -4.92 -18.10 21.38
N GLY A 9 -6.18 -18.25 21.78
CA GLY A 9 -6.64 -19.27 22.72
C GLY A 9 -6.39 -18.93 24.19
N ARG A 10 -5.65 -17.86 24.52
CA ARG A 10 -5.38 -17.49 25.92
C ARG A 10 -6.67 -17.03 26.62
N LEU A 11 -6.81 -17.41 27.88
CA LEU A 11 -7.88 -16.94 28.76
C LEU A 11 -7.40 -15.71 29.50
N GLU A 12 -8.16 -14.61 29.40
CA GLU A 12 -7.91 -13.38 30.13
C GLU A 12 -9.09 -13.08 31.07
N PRO A 13 -8.87 -12.51 32.27
CA PRO A 13 -9.97 -12.07 33.13
C PRO A 13 -10.96 -11.16 32.40
N PHE A 14 -12.25 -11.42 32.59
CA PHE A 14 -13.30 -10.58 32.03
C PHE A 14 -13.30 -9.20 32.71
N ASP A 15 -13.17 -8.14 31.93
CA ASP A 15 -13.22 -6.76 32.40
C ASP A 15 -14.26 -5.96 31.61
N GLN A 16 -15.37 -5.65 32.28
CA GLN A 16 -16.46 -4.87 31.69
C GLN A 16 -16.02 -3.45 31.30
N GLU A 17 -15.06 -2.85 32.02
CA GLU A 17 -14.62 -1.49 31.76
C GLU A 17 -13.99 -1.36 30.36
N ARG A 18 -13.45 -2.46 29.81
CA ARG A 18 -13.00 -2.51 28.41
C ARG A 18 -14.14 -2.33 27.41
N ILE A 19 -15.30 -2.93 27.69
CA ILE A 19 -16.51 -2.79 26.86
C ILE A 19 -17.03 -1.35 26.95
N THR A 20 -17.15 -0.84 28.18
CA THR A 20 -17.58 0.54 28.45
C THR A 20 -16.69 1.54 27.70
N ASN A 21 -15.37 1.38 27.79
CA ASN A 21 -14.42 2.26 27.10
C ASN A 21 -14.49 2.15 25.58
N ALA A 22 -14.71 0.95 25.02
CA ALA A 22 -14.85 0.77 23.59
C ALA A 22 -16.13 1.44 23.05
N ILE A 23 -17.26 1.27 23.74
CA ILE A 23 -18.52 1.95 23.43
C ILE A 23 -18.35 3.47 23.56
N TRP A 24 -17.69 3.93 24.64
CA TRP A 24 -17.44 5.34 24.89
C TRP A 24 -16.58 6.00 23.80
N LYS A 25 -15.51 5.33 23.36
CA LYS A 25 -14.68 5.82 22.25
C LYS A 25 -15.47 5.93 20.95
N ALA A 26 -16.29 4.93 20.63
CA ALA A 26 -17.15 4.97 19.45
C ALA A 26 -18.19 6.09 19.54
N ALA A 27 -18.80 6.29 20.73
CA ALA A 27 -19.76 7.36 20.96
C ALA A 27 -19.10 8.74 20.81
N LYS A 28 -17.90 8.93 21.37
CA LYS A 28 -17.14 10.17 21.26
C LYS A 28 -16.78 10.49 19.79
N ALA A 29 -16.43 9.48 19.00
CA ALA A 29 -16.13 9.64 17.57
C ALA A 29 -17.31 10.18 16.74
N VAL A 30 -18.55 9.96 17.22
CA VAL A 30 -19.78 10.49 16.59
C VAL A 30 -20.37 11.69 17.33
N GLY A 31 -19.62 12.31 18.24
CA GLY A 31 -20.01 13.52 18.98
C GLY A 31 -20.77 13.28 20.29
N GLY A 32 -20.88 12.03 20.75
CA GLY A 32 -21.46 11.67 22.03
C GLY A 32 -20.62 12.16 23.22
N LYS A 33 -21.29 12.62 24.28
CA LYS A 33 -20.66 13.18 25.50
C LYS A 33 -21.04 12.45 26.79
N ASP A 34 -21.95 11.50 26.71
CA ASP A 34 -22.48 10.79 27.87
C ASP A 34 -21.77 9.44 28.07
N ARG A 35 -20.82 9.42 29.01
CA ARG A 35 -20.13 8.18 29.42
C ARG A 35 -21.00 7.29 30.29
N GLU A 36 -21.96 7.85 31.04
CA GLU A 36 -22.89 7.07 31.84
C GLU A 36 -23.82 6.25 30.95
N LEU A 37 -24.23 6.79 29.81
CA LEU A 37 -24.95 6.05 28.79
C LEU A 37 -24.11 4.89 28.22
N ALA A 38 -22.82 5.10 27.95
CA ALA A 38 -21.91 4.03 27.52
C ALA A 38 -21.79 2.91 28.57
N LYS A 39 -21.78 3.27 29.86
CA LYS A 39 -21.81 2.31 30.97
C LYS A 39 -23.11 1.52 31.02
N LYS A 40 -24.27 2.18 30.90
CA LYS A 40 -25.58 1.51 30.85
C LYS A 40 -25.68 0.52 29.69
N LEU A 41 -25.18 0.89 28.52
CA LEU A 41 -25.14 0.01 27.35
C LEU A 41 -24.19 -1.18 27.58
N SER A 42 -23.05 -0.94 28.24
CA SER A 42 -22.12 -1.99 28.68
C SER A 42 -22.77 -2.98 29.66
N ASP A 43 -23.58 -2.49 30.62
CA ASP A 43 -24.34 -3.35 31.54
C ASP A 43 -25.32 -4.27 30.78
N GLN A 44 -26.01 -3.74 29.77
CA GLN A 44 -26.90 -4.53 28.91
C GLN A 44 -26.12 -5.58 28.10
N VAL A 45 -24.95 -5.23 27.57
CA VAL A 45 -24.06 -6.19 26.88
C VAL A 45 -23.67 -7.34 27.82
N VAL A 46 -23.29 -7.04 29.07
CA VAL A 46 -22.95 -8.07 30.05
C VAL A 46 -24.15 -8.96 30.36
N ALA A 47 -25.35 -8.39 30.50
CA ALA A 47 -26.57 -9.16 30.74
C ALA A 47 -26.87 -10.12 29.57
N GLU A 48 -26.74 -9.65 28.33
CA GLU A 48 -26.96 -10.48 27.14
C GLU A 48 -25.88 -11.58 26.99
N LEU A 49 -24.62 -11.27 27.31
CA LEU A 49 -23.54 -12.25 27.33
C LEU A 49 -23.78 -13.35 28.38
N LYS A 50 -24.19 -12.97 29.60
CA LYS A 50 -24.55 -13.94 30.65
C LYS A 50 -25.73 -14.81 30.24
N LYS A 51 -26.73 -14.24 29.56
CA LYS A 51 -27.88 -14.98 29.05
C LYS A 51 -27.48 -15.98 27.95
N ARG A 52 -26.55 -15.61 27.07
CA ARG A 52 -26.13 -16.42 25.93
C ARG A 52 -25.13 -17.53 26.29
N PHE A 53 -24.19 -17.25 27.18
CA PHE A 53 -23.07 -18.16 27.50
C PHE A 53 -23.13 -18.73 28.93
N GLY A 54 -24.09 -18.29 29.76
CA GLY A 54 -24.20 -18.69 31.16
C GLY A 54 -23.28 -17.90 32.09
N GLU A 55 -23.40 -18.15 33.40
CA GLU A 55 -22.61 -17.47 34.43
C GLU A 55 -21.11 -17.78 34.31
N ASP A 56 -20.74 -18.99 33.89
CA ASP A 56 -19.34 -19.43 33.74
C ASP A 56 -18.91 -19.54 32.27
N GLY A 57 -19.70 -18.97 31.35
CA GLY A 57 -19.36 -18.90 29.94
C GLY A 57 -18.04 -18.18 29.68
N VAL A 58 -17.32 -18.62 28.64
CA VAL A 58 -16.06 -18.03 28.20
C VAL A 58 -16.21 -17.57 26.74
N PRO A 59 -16.86 -16.42 26.50
CA PRO A 59 -17.03 -15.91 25.16
C PRO A 59 -15.69 -15.50 24.55
N THR A 60 -15.63 -15.54 23.22
CA THR A 60 -14.51 -14.98 22.45
C THR A 60 -14.62 -13.45 22.39
N VAL A 61 -13.52 -12.80 21.99
CA VAL A 61 -13.52 -11.34 21.79
C VAL A 61 -14.52 -10.94 20.68
N GLU A 62 -14.67 -11.78 19.65
CA GLU A 62 -15.56 -11.58 18.51
C GLU A 62 -17.02 -11.65 18.94
N GLU A 63 -17.37 -12.65 19.75
CA GLU A 63 -18.72 -12.83 20.28
C GLU A 63 -19.13 -11.65 21.16
N ILE A 64 -18.21 -11.11 21.97
CA ILE A 64 -18.46 -9.90 22.76
C ILE A 64 -18.72 -8.70 21.83
N GLN A 65 -17.92 -8.54 20.78
CA GLN A 65 -18.09 -7.44 19.82
C GLN A 65 -19.44 -7.50 19.10
N ASP A 66 -19.87 -8.70 18.69
CA ASP A 66 -21.16 -8.87 18.01
C ASP A 66 -22.34 -8.54 18.93
N VAL A 67 -22.24 -8.87 20.23
CA VAL A 67 -23.25 -8.47 21.22
C VAL A 67 -23.24 -6.96 21.45
N VAL A 68 -22.07 -6.31 21.48
CA VAL A 68 -21.97 -4.84 21.57
C VAL A 68 -22.67 -4.18 20.38
N GLU A 69 -22.44 -4.67 19.16
CA GLU A 69 -23.08 -4.15 17.95
C GLU A 69 -24.60 -4.30 17.99
N LYS A 70 -25.09 -5.49 18.38
CA LYS A 70 -26.51 -5.75 18.57
C LYS A 70 -27.15 -4.78 19.56
N VAL A 71 -26.57 -4.63 20.76
CA VAL A 71 -27.10 -3.74 21.81
C VAL A 71 -27.11 -2.28 21.36
N LEU A 72 -26.07 -1.82 20.65
CA LEU A 72 -26.03 -0.45 20.13
C LEU A 72 -27.12 -0.20 19.07
N ILE A 73 -27.41 -1.17 18.22
CA ILE A 73 -28.46 -1.05 17.18
C ILE A 73 -29.85 -1.08 17.84
N GLU A 74 -30.10 -2.03 18.73
CA GLU A 74 -31.41 -2.21 19.40
C GLU A 74 -31.79 -1.01 20.27
N ASN A 75 -30.82 -0.31 20.85
CA ASN A 75 -31.03 0.93 21.61
C ASN A 75 -31.05 2.21 20.74
N GLY A 76 -31.11 2.08 19.41
CA GLY A 76 -31.22 3.23 18.50
C GLY A 76 -29.91 4.01 18.29
N HIS A 77 -28.76 3.50 18.74
CA HIS A 77 -27.46 4.12 18.58
C HIS A 77 -26.74 3.68 17.29
N ALA A 78 -27.47 3.62 16.17
CA ALA A 78 -26.97 3.15 14.88
C ALA A 78 -25.70 3.87 14.39
N ARG A 79 -25.58 5.18 14.63
CA ARG A 79 -24.36 5.95 14.30
C ARG A 79 -23.15 5.48 15.11
N THR A 80 -23.34 5.25 16.40
CA THR A 80 -22.30 4.72 17.30
C THR A 80 -21.92 3.29 16.93
N ALA A 81 -22.91 2.45 16.60
CA ALA A 81 -22.68 1.08 16.13
C ALA A 81 -21.82 1.07 14.86
N LYS A 82 -22.13 1.91 13.87
CA LYS A 82 -21.33 2.05 12.64
C LYS A 82 -19.89 2.48 12.94
N ALA A 83 -19.69 3.46 13.81
CA ALA A 83 -18.35 3.90 14.21
C ALA A 83 -17.56 2.80 14.94
N TYR A 84 -18.23 2.03 15.80
CA TYR A 84 -17.67 0.88 16.49
C TYR A 84 -17.23 -0.22 15.50
N ILE A 85 -18.09 -0.61 14.56
CA ILE A 85 -17.81 -1.59 13.49
C ILE A 85 -16.59 -1.17 12.67
N LEU A 86 -16.55 0.10 12.24
CA LEU A 86 -15.44 0.64 11.44
C LEU A 86 -14.12 0.63 12.23
N TYR A 87 -14.15 1.03 13.50
CA TYR A 87 -12.96 1.01 14.36
C TYR A 87 -12.42 -0.40 14.56
N ARG A 88 -13.32 -1.38 14.76
CA ARG A 88 -12.96 -2.81 14.86
C ARG A 88 -12.29 -3.29 13.57
N LYS A 89 -12.90 -3.02 12.41
CA LYS A 89 -12.35 -3.39 11.11
C LYS A 89 -10.95 -2.81 10.91
N GLN A 90 -10.77 -1.51 11.16
CA GLN A 90 -9.45 -0.87 11.07
C GLN A 90 -8.39 -1.53 11.97
N HIS A 91 -8.74 -1.89 13.21
CA HIS A 91 -7.81 -2.58 14.11
C HIS A 91 -7.52 -4.02 13.70
N GLN A 92 -8.48 -4.69 13.06
CA GLN A 92 -8.26 -5.99 12.45
C GLN A 92 -7.29 -5.88 11.27
N ASP A 93 -7.52 -4.93 10.35
CA ASP A 93 -6.62 -4.69 9.21
C ASP A 93 -5.17 -4.42 9.67
N ILE A 94 -5.00 -3.59 10.70
CA ILE A 94 -3.67 -3.27 11.27
C ILE A 94 -2.99 -4.52 11.83
N ARG A 95 -3.72 -5.38 12.53
CA ARG A 95 -3.16 -6.63 13.07
C ARG A 95 -2.84 -7.64 11.97
N GLU A 96 -3.68 -7.75 10.95
CA GLU A 96 -3.42 -8.62 9.80
C GLU A 96 -2.23 -8.12 8.98
N LEU A 97 -2.03 -6.81 8.89
CA LEU A 97 -0.83 -6.22 8.29
C LEU A 97 0.40 -6.50 9.16
N ALA A 98 0.31 -6.32 10.48
CA ALA A 98 1.39 -6.61 11.42
C ALA A 98 1.78 -8.10 11.46
N ALA A 99 0.81 -9.01 11.30
CA ALA A 99 1.04 -10.45 11.24
C ALA A 99 1.72 -10.87 9.94
N LEU A 100 1.48 -10.19 8.80
CA LEU A 100 2.28 -10.41 7.60
C LEU A 100 3.68 -9.83 7.72
N LEU A 101 3.80 -8.70 8.41
CA LEU A 101 5.06 -8.02 8.65
C LEU A 101 5.84 -8.60 9.84
N SER A 102 5.45 -9.75 10.41
CA SER A 102 6.33 -10.46 11.34
C SER A 102 7.59 -10.84 10.56
N GLN A 103 8.65 -10.06 10.84
CA GLN A 103 9.75 -9.75 9.92
C GLN A 103 10.64 -10.91 9.50
N ALA A 104 10.45 -12.10 10.07
CA ALA A 104 11.18 -13.30 9.70
C ALA A 104 10.64 -13.87 8.37
N ASP A 105 9.34 -14.15 8.30
CA ASP A 105 8.78 -14.93 7.20
C ASP A 105 8.93 -14.28 5.82
N LEU A 106 8.76 -12.97 5.66
CA LEU A 106 8.87 -12.33 4.33
C LEU A 106 10.32 -12.26 3.85
N VAL A 107 11.26 -11.99 4.75
CA VAL A 107 12.69 -11.96 4.40
C VAL A 107 13.16 -13.38 4.12
N ASP A 108 12.80 -14.33 4.97
CA ASP A 108 13.14 -15.74 4.81
C ASP A 108 12.54 -16.31 3.51
N GLN A 109 11.26 -16.03 3.20
CA GLN A 109 10.63 -16.41 1.91
C GLN A 109 11.38 -15.88 0.69
N TYR A 110 11.90 -14.64 0.77
CA TYR A 110 12.71 -14.09 -0.30
C TYR A 110 14.08 -14.77 -0.38
N LEU A 111 14.76 -14.95 0.76
CA LEU A 111 16.09 -15.58 0.84
C LEU A 111 16.08 -17.03 0.38
N GLU A 112 15.01 -17.76 0.71
CA GLU A 112 14.80 -19.17 0.33
C GLU A 112 14.17 -19.31 -1.07
N MET A 113 13.81 -18.19 -1.73
CA MET A 113 13.13 -18.14 -3.02
C MET A 113 11.85 -18.98 -3.08
N GLU A 114 11.12 -19.05 -1.96
CA GLU A 114 9.89 -19.85 -1.85
C GLU A 114 8.69 -19.16 -2.50
N ASP A 115 8.69 -17.82 -2.57
CA ASP A 115 7.63 -17.07 -3.24
C ASP A 115 7.92 -16.90 -4.75
N TRP A 116 6.96 -17.32 -5.59
CA TRP A 116 7.04 -17.13 -7.04
C TRP A 116 7.15 -15.66 -7.45
N ARG A 117 6.67 -14.72 -6.61
CA ARG A 117 6.77 -13.27 -6.84
C ARG A 117 8.20 -12.77 -6.91
N VAL A 118 9.16 -13.50 -6.35
CA VAL A 118 10.59 -13.23 -6.54
C VAL A 118 10.98 -13.28 -8.03
N LYS A 119 10.23 -14.03 -8.86
CA LYS A 119 10.44 -14.16 -10.31
C LYS A 119 9.45 -13.37 -11.16
N GLU A 120 8.54 -12.60 -10.55
CA GLU A 120 7.51 -11.86 -11.28
C GLU A 120 8.10 -10.64 -12.02
N ASN A 121 9.10 -9.99 -11.43
CA ASN A 121 9.75 -8.85 -12.04
C ASN A 121 10.98 -9.27 -12.87
N SER A 122 10.85 -9.25 -14.20
CA SER A 122 11.93 -9.62 -15.11
C SER A 122 13.16 -8.71 -15.06
N ASN A 123 13.00 -7.48 -14.55
CA ASN A 123 14.09 -6.52 -14.43
C ASN A 123 14.87 -6.68 -13.12
N MET A 124 14.36 -7.46 -12.16
CA MET A 124 14.97 -7.63 -10.85
C MET A 124 15.54 -9.03 -10.68
N SER A 125 16.79 -9.09 -10.23
CA SER A 125 17.45 -10.34 -9.85
C SER A 125 17.57 -10.44 -8.32
N TYR A 126 17.85 -11.66 -7.83
CA TYR A 126 18.11 -11.91 -6.42
C TYR A 126 19.25 -11.03 -5.91
N SER A 127 18.86 -9.96 -5.22
CA SER A 127 19.75 -8.90 -4.74
C SER A 127 19.11 -8.18 -3.54
N LEU A 128 19.88 -7.31 -2.88
CA LEU A 128 19.35 -6.45 -1.82
C LEU A 128 18.29 -5.47 -2.35
N GLN A 129 18.46 -4.95 -3.58
CA GLN A 129 17.44 -4.11 -4.20
C GLN A 129 16.18 -4.91 -4.55
N GLY A 130 16.35 -6.15 -5.01
CA GLY A 130 15.24 -7.09 -5.21
C GLY A 130 14.46 -7.35 -3.91
N LEU A 131 15.16 -7.53 -2.78
CA LEU A 131 14.53 -7.70 -1.48
C LEU A 131 13.74 -6.46 -1.06
N ASN A 132 14.33 -5.27 -1.18
CA ASN A 132 13.64 -4.02 -0.87
C ASN A 132 12.37 -3.84 -1.71
N ASN A 133 12.46 -4.15 -3.01
CA ASN A 133 11.32 -4.08 -3.92
C ASN A 133 10.25 -5.12 -3.52
N TYR A 134 10.62 -6.38 -3.28
CA TYR A 134 9.72 -7.45 -2.85
C TYR A 134 8.95 -7.12 -1.57
N LEU A 135 9.65 -6.59 -0.56
CA LEU A 135 9.02 -6.17 0.69
C LEU A 135 8.05 -5.01 0.46
N SER A 136 8.48 -3.98 -0.28
CA SER A 136 7.65 -2.82 -0.58
C SER A 136 6.40 -3.21 -1.39
N SER A 137 6.59 -4.00 -2.45
CA SER A 137 5.51 -4.42 -3.35
C SER A 137 4.47 -5.29 -2.63
N THR A 138 4.92 -6.21 -1.78
CA THR A 138 4.02 -7.06 -0.98
C THR A 138 3.15 -6.23 -0.03
N VAL A 139 3.74 -5.23 0.63
CA VAL A 139 3.02 -4.32 1.54
C VAL A 139 2.02 -3.45 0.77
N ILE A 140 2.43 -2.88 -0.35
CA ILE A 140 1.57 -2.03 -1.19
C ILE A 140 0.42 -2.84 -1.79
N ALA A 141 0.68 -4.05 -2.26
CA ALA A 141 -0.36 -4.92 -2.82
C ALA A 141 -1.45 -5.24 -1.80
N LYS A 142 -1.07 -5.52 -0.55
CA LYS A 142 -2.06 -5.72 0.51
C LYS A 142 -2.82 -4.43 0.82
N TYR A 143 -2.16 -3.28 0.81
CA TYR A 143 -2.83 -2.00 1.02
C TYR A 143 -3.93 -1.77 -0.02
N TRP A 144 -3.66 -2.01 -1.30
CA TRP A 144 -4.68 -1.95 -2.35
C TRP A 144 -5.88 -2.84 -2.05
N ILE A 145 -5.64 -4.13 -1.81
CA ILE A 145 -6.69 -5.14 -1.67
C ILE A 145 -7.51 -4.95 -0.38
N SER A 146 -6.87 -4.60 0.73
CA SER A 146 -7.53 -4.53 2.04
C SER A 146 -8.18 -3.17 2.31
N ARG A 147 -7.66 -2.07 1.74
CA ARG A 147 -8.06 -0.71 2.10
C ARG A 147 -8.73 0.06 0.97
N ILE A 148 -8.31 -0.16 -0.28
CA ILE A 148 -8.79 0.63 -1.42
C ILE A 148 -9.88 -0.12 -2.18
N TYR A 149 -9.61 -1.36 -2.55
CA TYR A 149 -10.58 -2.16 -3.29
C TYR A 149 -11.73 -2.66 -2.41
N PRO A 150 -12.95 -2.74 -2.96
CA PRO A 150 -14.06 -3.42 -2.30
C PRO A 150 -13.75 -4.91 -2.03
N PRO A 151 -14.29 -5.51 -0.95
CA PRO A 151 -14.00 -6.90 -0.60
C PRO A 151 -14.31 -7.93 -1.71
N ASN A 152 -15.36 -7.70 -2.51
CA ASN A 152 -15.72 -8.58 -3.62
C ASN A 152 -14.69 -8.56 -4.76
N ILE A 153 -13.95 -7.46 -4.94
CA ILE A 153 -12.87 -7.35 -5.92
C ILE A 153 -11.64 -8.11 -5.43
N ALA A 154 -11.32 -7.98 -4.15
CA ALA A 154 -10.25 -8.74 -3.51
C ALA A 154 -10.50 -10.26 -3.58
N GLU A 155 -11.72 -10.69 -3.27
CA GLU A 155 -12.13 -12.09 -3.34
C GLU A 155 -11.97 -12.64 -4.75
N ALA A 156 -12.47 -11.93 -5.76
CA ALA A 156 -12.35 -12.32 -7.16
C ALA A 156 -10.89 -12.38 -7.66
N HIS A 157 -10.00 -11.52 -7.12
CA HIS A 157 -8.58 -11.60 -7.39
C HIS A 157 -7.93 -12.85 -6.79
N PHE A 158 -8.26 -13.19 -5.54
CA PHE A 158 -7.68 -14.34 -4.85
C PHE A 158 -8.29 -15.69 -5.27
N SER A 159 -9.56 -15.71 -5.69
CA SER A 159 -10.21 -16.90 -6.25
C SER A 159 -9.72 -17.22 -7.67
N GLY A 160 -9.08 -16.26 -8.34
CA GLY A 160 -8.62 -16.39 -9.72
C GLY A 160 -9.68 -16.08 -10.77
N ASP A 161 -10.81 -15.46 -10.39
CA ASP A 161 -11.84 -15.03 -11.34
C ASP A 161 -11.33 -13.92 -12.28
N PHE A 162 -10.44 -13.05 -11.79
CA PHE A 162 -9.60 -12.19 -12.62
C PHE A 162 -8.29 -11.82 -11.90
N HIS A 163 -7.30 -11.33 -12.65
CA HIS A 163 -6.03 -10.89 -12.10
C HIS A 163 -5.90 -9.36 -12.17
N ILE A 164 -5.51 -8.74 -11.06
CA ILE A 164 -5.23 -7.31 -10.99
C ILE A 164 -3.71 -7.17 -11.09
N HIS A 165 -3.25 -6.58 -12.19
CA HIS A 165 -1.83 -6.38 -12.44
C HIS A 165 -1.26 -5.25 -11.56
N ASP A 166 0.04 -5.34 -11.29
CA ASP A 166 0.87 -4.24 -10.76
C ASP A 166 0.45 -3.67 -9.39
N LEU A 167 -0.18 -4.51 -8.56
CA LEU A 167 -0.54 -4.16 -7.18
C LEU A 167 0.68 -3.77 -6.32
N GLY A 168 1.90 -4.06 -6.75
CA GLY A 168 3.13 -3.71 -6.05
C GLY A 168 3.46 -2.21 -6.05
N VAL A 169 2.79 -1.38 -6.86
CA VAL A 169 3.08 0.04 -6.99
C VAL A 169 1.85 0.86 -6.65
N LEU A 170 2.04 1.93 -5.87
CA LEU A 170 0.97 2.89 -5.55
C LEU A 170 1.05 4.08 -6.50
N GLY A 171 0.84 3.80 -7.79
CA GLY A 171 1.07 4.76 -8.87
C GLY A 171 0.40 4.35 -10.18
N PRO A 172 0.63 5.10 -11.26
CA PRO A 172 0.13 4.73 -12.59
C PRO A 172 0.82 3.44 -13.10
N TYR A 173 0.17 2.78 -14.05
CA TYR A 173 0.76 1.63 -14.73
C TYR A 173 1.95 2.07 -15.60
N CYS A 174 1.70 2.72 -16.74
CA CYS A 174 2.74 3.15 -17.66
C CYS A 174 2.64 4.66 -17.92
N VAL A 175 3.73 5.26 -18.40
CA VAL A 175 3.78 6.69 -18.68
C VAL A 175 4.46 6.98 -20.02
N GLY A 176 3.76 7.73 -20.87
CA GLY A 176 4.33 8.36 -22.05
C GLY A 176 4.71 9.80 -21.71
N TRP A 177 5.99 10.11 -21.77
CA TRP A 177 6.52 11.43 -21.44
C TRP A 177 6.71 12.29 -22.69
N ASP A 178 6.53 13.60 -22.54
CA ASP A 178 6.85 14.57 -23.59
C ASP A 178 8.33 14.98 -23.47
N ILE A 179 9.16 14.47 -24.38
CA ILE A 179 10.58 14.82 -24.44
C ILE A 179 10.80 16.31 -24.73
N LYS A 180 9.86 16.97 -25.42
CA LYS A 180 9.96 18.39 -25.71
C LYS A 180 9.95 19.22 -24.43
N ASP A 181 9.15 18.84 -23.44
CA ASP A 181 9.13 19.53 -22.14
C ASP A 181 10.51 19.45 -21.49
N LEU A 182 11.06 18.25 -21.33
CA LEU A 182 12.40 18.02 -20.79
C LEU A 182 13.48 18.84 -21.53
N LEU A 183 13.42 18.89 -22.86
CA LEU A 183 14.40 19.62 -23.67
C LEU A 183 14.25 21.14 -23.61
N LEU A 184 13.07 21.67 -23.27
CA LEU A 184 12.81 23.12 -23.21
C LEU A 184 12.90 23.70 -21.81
N THR A 185 12.52 22.93 -20.79
CA THR A 185 12.50 23.36 -19.39
C THR A 185 13.69 22.83 -18.60
N GLY A 186 14.29 21.72 -19.05
CA GLY A 186 15.31 20.99 -18.32
C GLY A 186 14.69 19.96 -17.38
N PHE A 187 15.47 19.45 -16.43
CA PHE A 187 15.01 18.46 -15.46
C PHE A 187 14.99 19.06 -14.05
N GLY A 188 13.80 19.33 -13.52
CA GLY A 188 13.61 20.00 -12.24
C GLY A 188 12.17 19.92 -11.71
N GLY A 189 11.80 20.83 -10.81
CA GLY A 189 10.47 20.92 -10.21
C GLY A 189 10.35 20.32 -8.80
N VAL A 190 11.44 19.86 -8.20
CA VAL A 190 11.43 19.23 -6.87
C VAL A 190 12.06 20.18 -5.83
N PRO A 191 11.27 20.67 -4.84
CA PRO A 191 11.78 21.58 -3.82
C PRO A 191 12.99 20.99 -3.06
N GLY A 192 14.06 21.78 -2.96
CA GLY A 192 15.26 21.40 -2.22
C GLY A 192 16.18 20.39 -2.92
N LYS A 193 15.97 20.12 -4.22
CA LYS A 193 16.87 19.31 -5.06
C LYS A 193 17.54 20.18 -6.12
N ILE A 194 18.69 19.71 -6.60
CA ILE A 194 19.41 20.35 -7.71
C ILE A 194 18.65 20.05 -9.00
N GLU A 195 18.51 21.08 -9.84
CA GLU A 195 17.84 20.99 -11.12
C GLU A 195 18.84 21.16 -12.26
N SER A 196 18.54 20.55 -13.41
CA SER A 196 19.32 20.69 -14.64
C SER A 196 18.61 21.64 -15.58
N THR A 197 19.32 22.64 -16.10
CA THR A 197 18.81 23.50 -17.17
C THR A 197 18.75 22.74 -18.51
N PRO A 198 18.00 23.24 -19.50
CA PRO A 198 17.91 22.63 -20.83
C PRO A 198 19.27 22.27 -21.44
N ALA A 199 19.38 21.05 -21.96
CA ALA A 199 20.57 20.61 -22.69
C ALA A 199 20.83 21.51 -23.91
N LYS A 200 22.12 21.73 -24.22
CA LYS A 200 22.55 22.54 -25.38
C LYS A 200 23.27 21.73 -26.48
N HIS A 201 23.67 20.50 -26.17
CA HIS A 201 24.42 19.61 -27.06
C HIS A 201 23.79 18.22 -27.04
N PHE A 202 23.92 17.48 -28.14
CA PHE A 202 23.27 16.18 -28.36
C PHE A 202 23.60 15.17 -27.26
N ARG A 203 24.89 15.04 -26.92
CA ARG A 203 25.34 14.13 -25.86
C ARG A 203 24.79 14.49 -24.49
N THR A 204 24.67 15.79 -24.18
CA THR A 204 24.08 16.26 -22.91
C THR A 204 22.58 15.97 -22.85
N ALA A 205 21.86 16.10 -23.98
CA ALA A 205 20.44 15.77 -24.05
C ALA A 205 20.22 14.28 -23.79
N LEU A 206 21.02 13.40 -24.40
CA LEU A 206 20.99 11.96 -24.14
C LEU A 206 21.26 11.63 -22.66
N GLY A 207 22.26 12.28 -22.05
CA GLY A 207 22.54 12.11 -20.62
C GLY A 207 21.39 12.55 -19.70
N GLN A 208 20.72 13.67 -20.02
CA GLN A 208 19.54 14.11 -19.27
C GLN A 208 18.38 13.13 -19.40
N ILE A 209 18.16 12.55 -20.59
CA ILE A 209 17.14 11.52 -20.84
C ILE A 209 17.40 10.26 -19.98
N VAL A 210 18.66 9.80 -19.90
CA VAL A 210 19.04 8.68 -19.02
C VAL A 210 18.71 9.01 -17.57
N ASN A 211 19.14 10.17 -17.07
CA ASN A 211 18.87 10.59 -15.69
C ASN A 211 17.38 10.71 -15.39
N PHE A 212 16.60 11.20 -16.35
CA PHE A 212 15.16 11.33 -16.25
C PHE A 212 14.50 9.96 -16.05
N PHE A 213 14.78 8.98 -16.92
CA PHE A 213 14.21 7.65 -16.78
C PHE A 213 14.70 6.94 -15.53
N TYR A 214 15.99 7.05 -15.19
CA TYR A 214 16.54 6.44 -13.99
C TYR A 214 15.89 6.98 -12.71
N THR A 215 15.54 8.26 -12.69
CA THR A 215 14.87 8.89 -11.54
C THR A 215 13.40 8.47 -11.47
N LEU A 216 12.71 8.43 -12.62
CA LEU A 216 11.27 8.22 -12.65
C LEU A 216 10.86 6.75 -12.75
N GLN A 217 11.76 5.82 -13.03
CA GLN A 217 11.44 4.38 -13.16
C GLN A 217 10.72 3.80 -11.93
N GLY A 218 10.92 4.37 -10.73
CA GLY A 218 10.24 3.97 -9.50
C GLY A 218 8.85 4.58 -9.28
N GLU A 219 8.44 5.54 -10.12
CA GLU A 219 7.18 6.29 -9.98
C GLU A 219 6.01 5.67 -10.78
N ALA A 220 6.28 4.66 -11.61
CA ALA A 220 5.27 3.91 -12.37
C ALA A 220 5.63 2.42 -12.38
N ALA A 221 4.63 1.54 -12.52
CA ALA A 221 4.86 0.09 -12.45
C ALA A 221 5.47 -0.50 -13.72
N GLY A 222 5.03 0.02 -14.86
CA GLY A 222 5.29 -0.50 -16.18
C GLY A 222 6.18 0.41 -17.01
N ALA A 223 6.06 0.26 -18.32
CA ALA A 223 6.94 0.93 -19.28
C ALA A 223 6.85 2.46 -19.20
N GLN A 224 8.01 3.09 -19.39
CA GLN A 224 8.12 4.53 -19.59
C GLN A 224 8.75 4.79 -20.95
N ALA A 225 8.17 5.73 -21.69
CA ALA A 225 8.58 5.97 -23.07
C ALA A 225 8.55 7.46 -23.42
N PHE A 226 9.48 7.87 -24.28
CA PHE A 226 9.40 9.12 -25.01
C PHE A 226 8.86 8.87 -26.41
N SER A 227 7.96 9.74 -26.86
CA SER A 227 7.54 9.78 -28.26
C SER A 227 8.47 10.70 -29.06
N ASN A 228 8.60 10.45 -30.37
CA ASN A 228 9.33 11.34 -31.30
C ASN A 228 10.79 11.63 -30.91
N PHE A 229 11.46 10.64 -30.28
CA PHE A 229 12.84 10.74 -29.80
C PHE A 229 13.81 11.20 -30.90
N ASP A 230 13.72 10.62 -32.09
CA ASP A 230 14.53 10.96 -33.26
C ASP A 230 14.28 12.41 -33.75
N THR A 231 13.01 12.79 -33.83
CA THR A 231 12.55 14.06 -34.38
C THR A 231 13.01 15.22 -33.51
N TYR A 232 12.88 15.09 -32.19
CA TYR A 232 13.24 16.14 -31.24
C TYR A 232 14.75 16.25 -30.97
N LEU A 233 15.52 15.18 -31.23
CA LEU A 233 16.97 15.21 -31.07
C LEU A 233 17.73 15.58 -32.34
N ALA A 234 17.13 15.43 -33.52
CA ALA A 234 17.75 15.81 -34.80
C ALA A 234 18.30 17.27 -34.84
N PRO A 235 17.63 18.29 -34.26
CA PRO A 235 18.16 19.64 -34.21
C PRO A 235 19.50 19.76 -33.47
N PHE A 236 19.72 18.97 -32.42
CA PHE A 236 20.99 18.97 -31.67
C PHE A 236 22.13 18.41 -32.52
N ILE A 237 21.88 17.32 -33.26
CA ILE A 237 22.85 16.73 -34.20
C ILE A 237 23.25 17.76 -35.26
N ARG A 238 22.26 18.46 -35.83
CA ARG A 238 22.49 19.49 -36.86
C ARG A 238 23.22 20.72 -36.31
N TYR A 239 22.93 21.12 -35.07
CA TYR A 239 23.56 22.25 -34.40
C TYR A 239 25.02 21.95 -34.05
N ASP A 240 25.29 20.76 -33.51
CA ASP A 240 26.64 20.32 -33.15
C ASP A 240 27.50 19.95 -34.37
N GLY A 241 26.89 19.77 -35.54
CA GLY A 241 27.59 19.44 -36.79
C GLY A 241 28.17 18.03 -36.79
N LEU A 242 27.54 17.10 -36.08
CA LEU A 242 28.07 15.74 -35.86
C LEU A 242 28.05 14.91 -37.14
N SER A 243 29.11 14.14 -37.33
CA SER A 243 29.16 13.08 -38.33
C SER A 243 28.33 11.87 -37.90
N GLN A 244 27.96 11.01 -38.85
CA GLN A 244 27.25 9.76 -38.56
C GLN A 244 27.96 8.91 -37.49
N LYS A 245 29.29 8.81 -37.57
CA LYS A 245 30.09 8.03 -36.62
C LYS A 245 30.01 8.57 -35.19
N GLU A 246 29.96 9.90 -35.03
CA GLU A 246 29.83 10.54 -33.71
C GLU A 246 28.41 10.38 -33.14
N VAL A 247 27.39 10.40 -34.00
CA VAL A 247 26.00 10.12 -33.60
C VAL A 247 25.88 8.67 -33.13
N GLU A 248 26.40 7.71 -33.90
CA GLU A 248 26.41 6.29 -33.55
C GLU A 248 27.16 6.06 -32.22
N GLN A 249 28.30 6.71 -32.02
CA GLN A 249 29.06 6.62 -30.78
C GLN A 249 28.28 7.17 -29.57
N SER A 250 27.56 8.29 -29.74
CA SER A 250 26.75 8.89 -28.69
C SER A 250 25.51 8.04 -28.36
N LEU A 251 24.90 7.41 -29.38
CA LEU A 251 23.79 6.48 -29.19
C LEU A 251 24.25 5.17 -28.53
N GLN A 252 25.44 4.67 -28.86
CA GLN A 252 26.03 3.52 -28.17
C GLN A 252 26.18 3.81 -26.67
N GLU A 253 26.73 4.98 -26.31
CA GLU A 253 26.83 5.41 -24.91
C GLU A 253 25.45 5.51 -24.26
N PHE A 254 24.47 6.09 -24.94
CA PHE A 254 23.09 6.17 -24.45
C PHE A 254 22.50 4.79 -24.17
N PHE A 255 22.60 3.85 -25.12
CA PHE A 255 22.07 2.50 -24.95
C PHE A 255 22.76 1.75 -23.81
N PHE A 256 24.08 1.90 -23.64
CA PHE A 256 24.77 1.27 -22.52
C PHE A 256 24.29 1.81 -21.18
N ASN A 257 24.07 3.12 -21.07
CA ASN A 257 23.56 3.73 -19.84
C ASN A 257 22.09 3.37 -19.56
N MET A 258 21.26 3.20 -20.61
CA MET A 258 19.87 2.78 -20.46
C MET A 258 19.71 1.30 -20.05
N ASN A 259 20.74 0.47 -20.28
CA ASN A 259 20.72 -0.97 -19.98
C ASN A 259 21.60 -1.34 -18.77
N VAL A 260 21.94 -0.37 -17.91
CA VAL A 260 22.63 -0.69 -16.64
C VAL A 260 21.62 -1.37 -15.71
N PRO A 261 21.88 -2.63 -15.28
CA PRO A 261 20.96 -3.44 -14.50
C PRO A 261 20.77 -2.94 -13.06
#